data_AF-A0A821AG35-F1
#
_entry.id   AF-A0A821AG35-F1
#
_cell.length_a   1.000
_cell.length_b   1.000
_cell.length_c   1.000
_cell.angle_alpha   90.00
_cell.angle_beta   90.00
_cell.angle_gamma   90.00
#
_symmetry.space_group_name_H-M   'P 1'
#
loop_
_entity.id
_entity.type
_entity.pdbx_description
1 polymer ?
#
loop_
_entity_poly.entity_id
_entity_poly.type
_entity_poly.pdbx_seq_one_letter_code
_entity_poly.pdbx_strand_id
1 'polypeptide(L)'
;MKSFNINRQLITSTMKPNKEIKETAAAEGAFVYHGVKHGHSYLSQQCTTNVVKTIFSSSSAIAKSMSCGRTKCNSIAVNVLAPYFTQKVLTE
;
A
#
# COMPACT_ATOMS: atom_id res chain seq x y z
N MET A 1 -16.56 -32.10 12.37
CA MET A 1 -15.39 -31.87 11.49
C MET A 1 -15.90 -31.53 10.11
N LYS A 2 -15.77 -30.28 9.65
CA LYS A 2 -16.18 -29.90 8.28
C LYS A 2 -15.15 -30.49 7.32
N SER A 3 -15.60 -31.38 6.44
CA SER A 3 -14.76 -32.04 5.45
C SER A 3 -14.16 -30.99 4.51
N PHE A 4 -12.84 -30.93 4.47
CA PHE A 4 -12.10 -30.03 3.60
C PHE A 4 -12.14 -30.62 2.18
N ASN A 5 -12.93 -30.03 1.28
CA ASN A 5 -13.12 -30.54 -0.07
C ASN A 5 -11.84 -30.30 -0.90
N ILE A 6 -11.03 -31.36 -1.03
CA ILE A 6 -9.75 -31.41 -1.76
C ILE A 6 -9.89 -30.93 -3.22
N ASN A 7 -11.06 -31.09 -3.84
CA ASN A 7 -11.28 -30.68 -5.23
C ASN A 7 -11.32 -29.15 -5.42
N ARG A 8 -11.58 -28.36 -4.38
CA ARG A 8 -11.56 -26.90 -4.49
C ARG A 8 -10.13 -26.33 -4.59
N GLN A 9 -9.15 -27.02 -4.00
CA GLN A 9 -7.74 -26.60 -4.05
C GLN A 9 -7.03 -27.02 -5.34
N LEU A 10 -7.47 -28.09 -6.00
CA LEU A 10 -6.84 -28.55 -7.24
C LEU A 10 -7.23 -27.69 -8.47
N ILE A 11 -8.41 -27.08 -8.49
CA ILE A 11 -8.86 -26.23 -9.61
C ILE A 11 -8.07 -24.91 -9.67
N THR A 12 -7.61 -24.37 -8.53
CA THR A 12 -6.80 -23.15 -8.50
C THR A 12 -5.37 -23.36 -8.99
N SER A 13 -4.87 -24.60 -9.02
CA SER A 13 -3.49 -24.92 -9.43
C SER A 13 -3.32 -25.12 -10.94
N THR A 14 -4.40 -25.25 -11.71
CA THR A 14 -4.34 -25.61 -13.14
C THR A 14 -4.75 -24.48 -14.08
N MET A 15 -5.25 -23.36 -13.57
CA MET A 15 -5.55 -22.18 -14.38
C MET A 15 -4.30 -21.32 -14.53
N LYS A 16 -3.81 -21.15 -15.77
CA LYS A 16 -2.79 -20.13 -16.07
C LYS A 16 -3.30 -18.79 -15.54
N PRO A 17 -2.55 -18.09 -14.66
CA PRO A 17 -3.00 -16.83 -14.13
C PRO A 17 -3.23 -15.87 -15.30
N ASN A 18 -4.43 -15.27 -15.33
CA ASN A 18 -4.78 -14.28 -16.33
C ASN A 18 -3.84 -13.05 -16.19
N LYS A 19 -3.86 -12.17 -17.18
CA LYS A 19 -2.99 -11.00 -17.20
C LYS A 19 -3.15 -10.12 -15.95
N GLU A 20 -4.38 -9.89 -15.51
CA GLU A 20 -4.71 -9.05 -14.35
C GLU A 20 -4.15 -9.60 -13.04
N ILE A 21 -4.23 -10.91 -12.81
CA ILE A 21 -3.67 -11.57 -11.62
C ILE A 21 -2.15 -11.37 -11.57
N LYS A 22 -1.46 -11.50 -12.71
CA LYS A 22 0.00 -11.29 -12.78
C LYS A 22 0.36 -9.83 -12.53
N GLU A 23 -0.37 -8.90 -13.12
CA GLU A 23 -0.16 -7.46 -12.93
C GLU A 23 -0.42 -7.05 -11.48
N THR A 24 -1.45 -7.61 -10.84
CA THR A 24 -1.78 -7.38 -9.43
C THR A 24 -0.67 -7.89 -8.52
N ALA A 25 -0.20 -9.14 -8.73
CA ALA A 25 0.89 -9.70 -7.93
C ALA A 25 2.20 -8.90 -8.09
N ALA A 26 2.50 -8.43 -9.29
CA ALA A 26 3.67 -7.57 -9.54
C ALA A 26 3.54 -6.20 -8.86
N ALA A 27 2.34 -5.60 -8.92
CA ALA A 27 2.03 -4.34 -8.25
C ALA A 27 2.17 -4.45 -6.72
N GLU A 28 1.58 -5.48 -6.12
CA GLU A 28 1.68 -5.76 -4.68
C GLU A 28 3.14 -5.99 -4.27
N GLY A 29 3.86 -6.83 -5.01
CA GLY A 29 5.27 -7.11 -4.75
C GLY A 29 6.14 -5.85 -4.82
N ALA A 30 5.92 -5.00 -5.83
CA ALA A 30 6.63 -3.73 -5.98
C ALA A 30 6.33 -2.76 -4.82
N PHE A 31 5.06 -2.66 -4.42
CA PHE A 31 4.65 -1.80 -3.31
C PHE A 31 5.25 -2.25 -1.98
N VAL A 32 5.16 -3.55 -1.67
CA VAL A 32 5.71 -4.13 -0.43
C VAL A 32 7.23 -4.02 -0.41
N TYR A 33 7.91 -4.37 -1.50
CA TYR A 33 9.37 -4.22 -1.61
C TYR A 33 9.80 -2.76 -1.41
N HIS A 34 9.08 -1.81 -2.02
CA HIS A 34 9.34 -0.38 -1.81
C HIS A 34 9.20 0.01 -0.35
N GLY A 35 8.12 -0.43 0.31
CA GLY A 35 7.89 -0.19 1.73
C GLY A 35 9.00 -0.72 2.62
N VAL A 36 9.43 -1.97 2.42
CA VAL A 36 10.51 -2.60 3.20
C VAL A 36 11.85 -1.89 2.99
N LYS A 37 12.17 -1.48 1.75
CA LYS A 37 13.46 -0.87 1.43
C LYS A 37 13.56 0.61 1.79
N HIS A 38 12.47 1.36 1.60
CA HIS A 38 12.51 2.82 1.65
C HIS A 38 11.65 3.42 2.77
N GLY A 39 10.77 2.66 3.44
CA GLY A 39 9.76 3.14 4.40
C GLY A 39 10.26 3.74 5.73
N HIS A 40 11.44 4.35 5.76
CA HIS A 40 12.10 4.83 6.98
C HIS A 40 11.96 6.33 7.25
N SER A 41 11.33 7.10 6.36
CA SER A 41 11.19 8.56 6.56
C SER A 41 10.01 9.15 5.79
N TYR A 42 9.60 10.38 6.11
CA TYR A 42 8.60 11.09 5.31
C TYR A 42 9.07 11.36 3.87
N LEU A 43 10.37 11.34 3.60
CA LEU A 43 10.90 11.42 2.23
C LEU A 43 10.46 10.21 1.41
N SER A 44 10.33 9.04 2.04
CA SER A 44 9.91 7.83 1.35
C SER A 44 8.47 7.92 0.84
N GLN A 45 7.64 8.73 1.49
CA GLN A 45 6.25 8.88 1.10
C GLN A 45 6.11 9.65 -0.21
N GLN A 46 7.12 10.46 -0.58
CA GLN A 46 7.18 11.04 -1.92
C GLN A 46 7.42 9.95 -2.98
N CYS A 47 8.36 9.04 -2.76
CA CYS A 47 8.57 7.95 -3.72
C CYS A 47 7.42 6.93 -3.72
N THR A 48 6.75 6.69 -2.58
CA THR A 48 5.51 5.89 -2.53
C THR A 48 4.44 6.48 -3.46
N THR A 49 4.25 7.81 -3.49
CA THR A 49 3.28 8.42 -4.41
C THR A 49 3.63 8.19 -5.88
N ASN A 50 4.91 8.10 -6.23
CA ASN A 50 5.33 7.76 -7.59
C ASN A 50 5.07 6.27 -7.89
N VAL A 51 5.37 5.38 -6.95
CA VAL A 51 5.09 3.94 -7.09
C VAL A 51 3.60 3.68 -7.30
N VAL A 52 2.74 4.36 -6.53
CA VAL A 52 1.27 4.26 -6.69
C VAL A 52 0.82 4.75 -8.07
N LYS A 53 1.39 5.84 -8.60
CA LYS A 53 1.11 6.29 -9.97
C LYS A 53 1.49 5.25 -11.01
N THR A 54 2.63 4.60 -10.82
CA THR A 54 3.14 3.58 -11.74
C THR A 54 2.28 2.31 -11.70
N ILE A 55 1.90 1.86 -10.51
CA ILE A 55 1.07 0.66 -10.33
C ILE A 55 -0.32 0.85 -10.95
N PHE A 56 -0.93 2.01 -10.77
CA PHE A 56 -2.30 2.26 -11.22
C PHE A 56 -2.37 3.16 -12.46
N SER A 57 -1.27 3.27 -13.22
CA SER A 57 -1.13 4.22 -14.34
C SER A 57 -2.19 4.05 -15.43
N SER A 58 -2.77 2.86 -15.58
CA SER A 58 -3.76 2.57 -16.61
C SER A 58 -5.19 2.53 -16.05
N SER A 59 -5.34 2.39 -14.74
CA SER A 59 -6.60 1.95 -14.12
C SER A 59 -7.24 2.99 -13.21
N SER A 60 -6.51 4.03 -12.79
CA SER A 60 -7.05 5.04 -11.86
C SER A 60 -6.56 6.46 -12.14
N ALA A 61 -7.51 7.35 -12.45
CA ALA A 61 -7.25 8.79 -12.54
C ALA A 61 -6.87 9.39 -11.16
N ILE A 62 -7.40 8.82 -10.07
CA ILE A 62 -7.11 9.25 -8.69
C ILE A 62 -5.64 8.97 -8.36
N ALA A 63 -5.14 7.78 -8.71
CA ALA A 63 -3.74 7.45 -8.46
C ALA A 63 -2.78 8.41 -9.18
N LYS A 64 -3.11 8.82 -10.41
CA LYS A 64 -2.32 9.80 -11.19
C LYS A 64 -2.25 11.17 -10.52
N SER A 65 -3.32 11.61 -9.88
CA SER A 65 -3.39 12.91 -9.21
C SER A 65 -2.75 12.92 -7.82
N MET A 66 -2.48 11.73 -7.23
CA MET A 66 -1.79 11.65 -5.95
C MET A 66 -0.42 12.35 -6.02
N SER A 67 -0.12 13.20 -5.06
CA SER A 67 1.12 13.98 -5.04
C SER A 67 1.41 14.45 -3.61
N CYS A 68 2.62 14.99 -3.42
CA CYS A 68 3.06 15.63 -2.18
C CYS A 68 2.99 14.70 -0.96
N GLY A 69 3.35 13.42 -1.13
CA GLY A 69 3.29 12.42 -0.05
C GLY A 69 4.08 12.86 1.18
N ARG A 70 5.29 13.39 0.97
CA ARG A 70 6.12 13.94 2.05
C ARG A 70 5.41 15.06 2.82
N THR A 71 4.89 16.06 2.12
CA THR A 71 4.24 17.23 2.75
C THR A 71 3.01 16.80 3.53
N LYS A 72 2.20 15.91 2.97
CA LYS A 72 1.01 15.38 3.64
C LYS A 72 1.37 14.62 4.91
N CYS A 73 2.36 13.73 4.86
CA CYS A 73 2.82 13.01 6.05
C CYS A 73 3.36 13.95 7.12
N ASN A 74 4.15 14.97 6.75
CA ASN A 74 4.62 15.97 7.69
C ASN A 74 3.46 16.73 8.36
N SER A 75 2.49 17.21 7.57
CA SER A 75 1.32 17.92 8.13
C SER A 75 0.49 17.06 9.06
N ILE A 76 0.29 15.77 8.74
CA ILE A 76 -0.42 14.84 9.63
C ILE A 76 0.37 14.62 10.92
N ALA A 77 1.68 14.38 10.83
CA ALA A 77 2.52 14.15 11.99
C ALA A 77 2.54 15.36 12.94
N VAL A 78 2.75 16.56 12.39
CA VAL A 78 2.93 17.80 13.16
C VAL A 78 1.61 18.36 13.66
N ASN A 79 0.55 18.36 12.84
CA ASN A 79 -0.68 19.08 13.16
C ASN A 79 -1.78 18.17 13.73
N VAL A 80 -1.66 16.84 13.60
CA VAL A 80 -2.69 15.91 14.07
C VAL A 80 -2.13 15.00 15.16
N LEU A 81 -1.07 14.25 14.85
CA LEU A 81 -0.53 13.25 15.78
C LEU A 81 0.16 13.88 16.98
N ALA A 82 1.08 14.84 16.76
CA ALA A 82 1.82 15.46 17.86
C ALA A 82 0.91 16.15 18.91
N PRO A 83 -0.09 16.97 18.54
CA PRO A 83 -0.99 17.57 19.52
C PRO A 83 -1.82 16.54 20.26
N TYR A 84 -2.30 15.51 19.57
CA TYR A 84 -3.08 14.42 20.17
C TYR A 84 -2.31 13.68 21.25
N PHE A 85 -1.07 13.26 20.96
CA PHE A 85 -0.23 12.57 21.95
C PHE A 85 0.17 13.48 23.09
N THR A 86 0.47 14.75 22.82
CA THR A 86 0.79 15.73 23.86
C THR A 86 -0.38 15.90 24.83
N GLN A 87 -1.60 16.04 24.31
CA GLN A 87 -2.80 16.11 25.16
C GLN A 87 -3.00 14.84 25.97
N LYS A 88 -2.82 13.66 25.34
CA LYS A 88 -2.97 12.37 26.02
C LYS A 88 -1.99 12.21 27.18
N VAL A 89 -0.71 12.46 26.96
CA VAL A 89 0.34 12.35 27.99
C VAL A 89 0.14 13.35 29.12
N LEU A 90 -0.39 14.54 28.84
CA LEU A 90 -0.64 15.57 29.88
C LEU A 90 -1.94 15.34 30.67
N THR A 91 -2.82 14.45 30.21
CA THR A 91 -4.10 14.15 30.87
C THR A 91 -4.03 12.85 31.69
N GLU A 92 -2.96 12.06 31.52
CA GLU A 92 -2.60 10.90 32.36
C GLU A 92 -1.80 11.34 33.59
#